data_AF-A0A0X2NPE8-F1
#
_entry.id   AF-A0A0X2NPE8-F1
#
_cell.length_a   1.000
_cell.length_b   1.000
_cell.length_c   1.000
_cell.angle_alpha   90.00
_cell.angle_beta   90.00
_cell.angle_gamma   90.00
#
_symmetry.space_group_name_H-M   'P 1'
#
loop_
_entity.id
_entity.type
_entity.pdbx_description
1 polymer ?
#
loop_
_entity_poly.entity_id
_entity_poly.type
_entity_poly.pdbx_seq_one_letter_code
_entity_poly.pdbx_strand_id
1 'polypeptide(L)'
;MLKLRAQVVGPHTDRFRHGGARPEQQPPGSPVTVPTGVLTVVTGVAGSGKSSLITADFSVQHPEFTVVGQRPLHGGRRSSLLTVTGVADGLRSLFAASGDLSSSWFSRNAKGGCPECRGTGEITTDLAFMEDTRTPCEACAGTGFNEKALSVTIGGYTIAEVEALHPADAAGLLGRSSPGKWCTSLPLKQCA
;
A
#
# COMPACT_ATOMS: atom_id res chain seq x y z
N MET A 1 -1.13 -27.40 23.11
CA MET A 1 0.15 -27.95 22.64
C MET A 1 0.42 -27.47 21.21
N LEU A 2 1.37 -26.56 21.05
CA LEU A 2 1.81 -26.07 19.75
C LEU A 2 2.72 -27.12 19.11
N LYS A 3 2.18 -27.94 18.18
CA LYS A 3 3.01 -28.81 17.34
C LYS A 3 3.49 -28.00 16.13
N LEU A 4 4.56 -27.23 16.29
CA LEU A 4 5.30 -26.72 15.13
C LEU A 4 6.01 -27.89 14.46
N ARG A 5 5.52 -28.30 13.27
CA ARG A 5 6.32 -29.09 12.34
C ARG A 5 6.98 -28.11 11.36
N ALA A 6 8.14 -27.59 11.74
CA ALA A 6 9.06 -26.97 10.79
C ALA A 6 10.03 -28.06 10.33
N GLN A 7 9.78 -28.64 9.16
CA GLN A 7 10.72 -29.53 8.47
C GLN A 7 11.25 -28.79 7.24
N VAL A 8 12.30 -27.99 7.41
CA VAL A 8 13.27 -27.69 6.34
C VAL A 8 14.61 -27.38 7.03
N VAL A 9 15.63 -28.20 6.73
CA VAL A 9 17.04 -27.91 7.03
C VAL A 9 17.63 -27.32 5.75
N GLY A 10 17.93 -26.02 5.75
CA GLY A 10 18.63 -25.30 4.69
C GLY A 10 19.80 -24.49 5.26
N PRO A 11 20.73 -23.99 4.43
CA PRO A 11 22.00 -23.40 4.89
C PRO A 11 21.88 -22.02 5.57
N HIS A 12 20.70 -21.40 5.54
CA HIS A 12 20.41 -20.13 6.20
C HIS A 12 19.21 -20.32 7.15
N THR A 13 19.48 -20.41 8.44
CA THR A 13 18.46 -20.60 9.49
C THR A 13 18.58 -19.50 10.52
N ASP A 14 17.49 -18.77 10.76
CA ASP A 14 17.38 -17.89 11.91
C ASP A 14 16.76 -18.65 13.08
N ARG A 15 17.53 -18.73 14.16
CA ARG A 15 17.12 -19.42 15.37
C ARG A 15 16.70 -18.39 16.39
N PHE A 16 15.45 -18.45 16.84
CA PHE A 16 14.95 -17.54 17.86
C PHE A 16 14.31 -18.30 19.01
N ARG A 17 14.16 -17.63 20.15
CA ARG A 17 13.45 -18.20 21.31
C ARG A 17 12.08 -17.56 21.38
N HIS A 18 11.04 -18.39 21.48
CA HIS A 18 9.72 -17.84 21.76
C HIS A 18 9.70 -17.32 23.20
N GLY A 19 9.78 -16.01 23.37
CA GLY A 19 9.56 -15.32 24.63
C GLY A 19 8.09 -14.96 24.71
N GLY A 20 7.31 -15.69 25.50
CA GLY A 20 5.92 -15.29 25.74
C GLY A 20 5.86 -13.82 26.18
N ALA A 21 4.90 -13.05 25.66
CA ALA A 21 4.75 -11.60 25.88
C ALA A 21 4.38 -11.20 27.34
N ARG A 22 4.64 -12.04 28.34
CA ARG A 22 4.51 -11.75 29.77
C ARG A 22 5.68 -12.38 30.53
N PRO A 23 6.53 -11.58 31.20
CA PRO A 23 7.67 -12.09 31.97
C PRO A 23 7.29 -13.06 33.10
N GLU A 24 6.02 -13.12 33.52
CA GLU A 24 5.61 -13.76 34.79
C GLU A 24 4.75 -15.03 34.63
N GLN A 25 4.43 -15.50 33.41
CA GLN A 25 3.40 -16.55 33.23
C GLN A 25 3.77 -17.73 32.31
N GLN A 26 5.04 -17.94 31.94
CA GLN A 26 5.40 -19.12 31.13
C GLN A 26 6.87 -19.53 31.31
N PRO A 27 7.21 -20.81 31.54
CA PRO A 27 8.59 -21.27 31.45
C PRO A 27 9.14 -21.01 30.04
N PRO A 28 10.44 -20.71 29.88
CA PRO A 28 11.04 -20.34 28.60
C PRO A 28 10.76 -21.43 27.56
N GLY A 29 10.04 -21.05 26.49
CA GLY A 29 9.64 -21.95 25.42
C GLY A 29 10.85 -22.56 24.71
N SER A 30 10.68 -23.78 24.19
CA SER A 30 11.70 -24.42 23.35
C SER A 30 12.10 -23.52 22.18
N PRO A 31 13.40 -23.44 21.82
CA PRO A 31 13.86 -22.63 20.70
C PRO A 31 13.17 -23.06 19.40
N VAL A 32 12.61 -22.10 18.66
CA VAL A 32 11.98 -22.33 17.35
C VAL A 32 12.96 -21.85 16.29
N THR A 33 13.20 -22.67 15.28
CA THR A 33 14.07 -22.31 14.15
C THR A 33 13.20 -22.01 12.94
N VAL A 34 13.41 -20.85 12.33
CA VAL A 34 12.73 -20.40 11.11
C VAL A 34 13.75 -20.42 9.97
N PRO A 35 13.58 -21.29 8.96
CA PRO A 35 14.48 -21.30 7.81
C PRO A 35 14.24 -20.06 6.95
N THR A 36 15.32 -19.42 6.51
CA THR A 36 15.28 -18.27 5.60
C THR A 36 15.61 -18.70 4.17
N GLY A 37 15.27 -17.86 3.18
CA GLY A 37 15.44 -18.17 1.76
C GLY A 37 14.43 -19.19 1.20
N VAL A 38 13.44 -19.60 2.01
CA VAL A 38 12.35 -20.50 1.62
C VAL A 38 11.01 -19.97 2.11
N LEU A 39 9.92 -20.41 1.48
CA LEU A 39 8.57 -20.11 1.96
C LEU A 39 8.28 -20.93 3.23
N THR A 40 8.24 -20.25 4.37
CA THR A 40 7.89 -20.87 5.66
C THR A 40 6.43 -20.62 5.99
N VAL A 41 5.67 -21.69 6.24
CA VAL A 41 4.25 -21.62 6.60
C VAL A 41 4.05 -22.02 8.05
N VAL A 42 3.45 -21.13 8.85
CA VAL A 42 3.09 -21.40 10.26
C VAL A 42 1.61 -21.74 10.36
N THR A 43 1.30 -22.97 10.75
CA THR A 43 -0.08 -23.47 10.86
C THR A 43 -0.45 -23.86 12.29
N GLY A 44 -1.74 -24.10 12.53
CA GLY A 44 -2.27 -24.48 13.84
C GLY A 44 -3.69 -23.96 14.05
N VAL A 45 -4.41 -24.53 15.02
CA VAL A 45 -5.78 -24.15 15.36
C VAL A 45 -5.89 -22.69 15.86
N ALA A 46 -7.11 -22.15 15.91
CA ALA A 46 -7.36 -20.84 16.52
C ALA A 46 -6.86 -20.83 17.99
N GLY A 47 -6.28 -19.72 18.42
CA GLY A 47 -5.69 -19.60 19.77
C GLY A 47 -4.39 -20.36 19.99
N SER A 48 -3.82 -21.05 18.98
CA SER A 48 -2.56 -21.78 19.14
C SER A 48 -1.32 -20.89 19.34
N GLY A 49 -1.44 -19.57 19.17
CA GLY A 49 -0.34 -18.62 19.36
C GLY A 49 0.47 -18.25 18.11
N LYS A 50 -0.02 -18.55 16.90
CA LYS A 50 0.69 -18.23 15.62
C LYS A 50 1.05 -16.75 15.49
N SER A 51 0.07 -15.87 15.72
CA SER A 51 0.27 -14.42 15.65
C SER A 51 1.18 -13.91 16.76
N SER A 52 1.07 -14.48 17.97
CA SER A 52 1.98 -14.17 19.07
C SER A 52 3.42 -14.56 18.75
N LEU A 53 3.62 -15.72 18.11
CA LEU A 53 4.93 -16.22 17.71
C LEU A 53 5.58 -15.32 16.65
N ILE A 54 4.88 -15.03 15.55
CA ILE A 54 5.47 -14.32 14.40
C ILE A 54 5.37 -12.80 14.52
N THR A 55 4.20 -12.28 14.86
CA THR A 55 3.92 -10.84 14.81
C THR A 55 4.33 -10.10 16.09
N ALA A 56 4.27 -10.75 17.25
CA ALA A 56 4.55 -10.11 18.53
C ALA A 56 5.95 -10.39 19.09
N ASP A 57 6.60 -11.49 18.68
CA ASP A 57 7.85 -11.94 19.26
C ASP A 57 8.98 -12.02 18.23
N PHE A 58 8.79 -12.78 17.14
CA PHE A 58 9.80 -12.88 16.07
C PHE A 58 10.14 -11.51 15.47
N SER A 59 9.13 -10.70 15.13
CA SER A 59 9.34 -9.35 14.59
C SER A 59 10.08 -8.39 15.53
N VAL A 60 9.97 -8.59 16.85
CA VAL A 60 10.67 -7.76 17.86
C VAL A 60 12.13 -8.18 17.96
N GLN A 61 12.41 -9.48 17.83
CA GLN A 61 13.78 -10.02 17.85
C GLN A 61 14.52 -9.83 16.51
N HIS A 62 13.77 -9.62 15.41
CA HIS A 62 14.28 -9.45 14.05
C HIS A 62 13.78 -8.13 13.42
N PRO A 63 14.39 -6.97 13.73
CA PRO A 63 13.95 -5.67 13.25
C PRO A 63 13.95 -5.52 11.71
N GLU A 64 14.75 -6.33 11.01
CA GLU A 64 14.77 -6.44 9.55
C GLU A 64 13.51 -7.13 8.98
N PHE A 65 12.76 -7.84 9.83
CA PHE A 65 11.56 -8.56 9.43
C PHE A 65 10.39 -7.60 9.23
N THR A 66 9.93 -7.49 7.99
CA THR A 66 8.77 -6.66 7.65
C THR A 66 7.48 -7.43 7.81
N VAL A 67 6.61 -6.95 8.70
CA VAL A 67 5.26 -7.51 8.89
C VAL A 67 4.25 -6.81 7.98
N VAL A 68 3.75 -7.54 6.99
CA VAL A 68 2.57 -7.14 6.22
C VAL A 68 1.33 -7.67 6.93
N GLY A 69 0.65 -6.80 7.70
CA GLY A 69 -0.50 -7.16 8.52
C GLY A 69 -1.82 -6.60 7.98
N GLN A 70 -2.90 -6.83 8.73
CA GLN A 70 -4.25 -6.36 8.41
C GLN A 70 -4.61 -5.02 9.07
N ARG A 71 -3.60 -4.27 9.54
CA ARG A 71 -3.86 -2.94 10.08
C ARG A 71 -4.43 -2.06 8.96
N PRO A 72 -5.42 -1.20 9.24
CA PRO A 72 -5.93 -0.26 8.25
C PRO A 72 -4.77 0.52 7.61
N LEU A 73 -4.88 0.77 6.31
CA LEU A 73 -3.93 1.63 5.63
C LEU A 73 -3.99 3.03 6.26
N HIS A 74 -2.82 3.63 6.46
CA HIS A 74 -2.74 5.01 6.91
C HIS A 74 -3.21 5.93 5.78
N GLY A 75 -3.98 6.95 6.13
CA GLY A 75 -4.53 7.88 5.16
C GLY A 75 -5.83 8.50 5.63
N GLY A 76 -6.30 9.50 4.89
CA GLY A 76 -7.59 10.14 5.10
C GLY A 76 -8.51 9.93 3.89
N ARG A 77 -9.64 10.65 3.86
CA ARG A 77 -10.61 10.58 2.74
C ARG A 77 -10.03 10.95 1.36
N ARG A 78 -8.86 11.58 1.31
CA ARG A 78 -8.16 11.96 0.07
C ARG A 78 -7.06 10.97 -0.34
N SER A 79 -6.86 9.91 0.44
CA SER A 79 -5.90 8.85 0.12
C SER A 79 -6.54 7.82 -0.80
N SER A 80 -5.78 7.39 -1.80
CA SER A 80 -6.12 6.29 -2.70
C SER A 80 -5.02 5.23 -2.69
N LEU A 81 -5.31 4.05 -3.25
CA LEU A 81 -4.30 2.99 -3.42
C LEU A 81 -3.08 3.48 -4.20
N LEU A 82 -3.28 4.35 -5.20
CA LEU A 82 -2.19 4.96 -5.98
C LEU A 82 -1.30 5.85 -5.12
N THR A 83 -1.86 6.57 -4.15
CA THR A 83 -1.06 7.40 -3.24
C THR A 83 -0.33 6.57 -2.18
N VAL A 84 -0.97 5.54 -1.64
CA VAL A 84 -0.38 4.69 -0.60
C VAL A 84 0.77 3.83 -1.16
N THR A 85 0.67 3.42 -2.43
CA THR A 85 1.71 2.65 -3.12
C THR A 85 2.78 3.53 -3.78
N GLY A 86 2.61 4.86 -3.81
CA GLY A 86 3.51 5.80 -4.49
C GLY A 86 3.37 5.86 -6.01
N VAL A 87 2.51 5.04 -6.62
CA VAL A 87 2.26 5.02 -8.07
C VAL A 87 1.74 6.37 -8.58
N ALA A 88 0.98 7.09 -7.76
CA ALA A 88 0.44 8.40 -8.13
C ALA A 88 1.53 9.43 -8.49
N ASP A 89 2.72 9.36 -7.89
CA ASP A 89 3.81 10.31 -8.21
C ASP A 89 4.36 10.07 -9.62
N GLY A 90 4.56 8.79 -9.99
CA GLY A 90 4.98 8.41 -11.34
C GLY A 90 3.94 8.81 -12.39
N LEU A 91 2.66 8.57 -12.10
CA LEU A 91 1.56 8.96 -12.99
C LEU A 91 1.53 10.48 -13.21
N ARG A 92 1.66 11.27 -12.15
CA ARG A 92 1.71 12.73 -12.22
C ARG A 92 2.89 13.24 -13.06
N SER A 93 4.05 12.59 -12.94
CA SER A 93 5.23 12.92 -13.76
C SER A 93 5.02 12.59 -15.23
N LEU A 94 4.34 11.48 -15.55
CA LEU A 94 4.04 11.12 -16.94
C LEU A 94 3.11 12.15 -17.60
N PHE A 95 2.01 12.52 -16.93
CA PHE A 95 1.10 13.55 -17.45
C PHE A 95 1.74 14.94 -17.56
N ALA A 96 2.65 15.27 -16.64
CA ALA A 96 3.43 16.50 -16.72
C ALA A 96 4.47 16.50 -17.84
N ALA A 97 4.93 15.32 -18.26
CA ALA A 97 5.82 15.20 -19.41
C ALA A 97 5.06 15.21 -20.74
N SER A 98 3.79 14.80 -20.75
CA SER A 98 2.94 14.76 -21.95
C SER A 98 2.24 16.09 -22.27
N GLY A 99 2.26 17.07 -21.37
CA GLY A 99 1.69 18.39 -21.60
C GLY A 99 2.49 19.51 -20.95
N ASP A 100 2.17 20.77 -21.28
CA ASP A 100 2.88 21.96 -20.75
C ASP A 100 2.45 22.34 -19.32
N LEU A 101 2.10 21.36 -18.49
CA LEU A 101 1.65 21.56 -17.12
C LEU A 101 2.59 20.85 -16.14
N SER A 102 2.90 21.51 -15.01
CA SER A 102 3.69 20.86 -13.96
C SER A 102 2.91 19.74 -13.25
N SER A 103 3.63 18.80 -12.63
CA SER A 103 3.05 17.65 -11.89
C SER A 103 2.02 18.05 -10.82
N SER A 104 2.09 19.28 -10.29
CA SER A 104 1.11 19.82 -9.34
C SER A 104 -0.31 19.98 -9.91
N TRP A 105 -0.44 20.13 -11.24
CA TRP A 105 -1.75 20.14 -11.92
C TRP A 105 -2.38 18.76 -12.01
N PHE A 106 -1.61 17.70 -11.79
CA PHE A 106 -2.09 16.31 -11.84
C PHE A 106 -2.32 15.75 -10.43
N SER A 107 -2.45 16.63 -9.42
CA SER A 107 -2.77 16.26 -8.04
C SER A 107 -4.09 16.90 -7.61
N ARG A 108 -5.03 16.06 -7.14
CA ARG A 108 -6.27 16.48 -6.47
C ARG A 108 -6.01 17.31 -5.20
N ASN A 109 -4.83 17.16 -4.60
CA ASN A 109 -4.43 17.86 -3.38
C ASN A 109 -3.66 19.16 -3.65
N ALA A 110 -3.48 19.56 -4.92
CA ALA A 110 -2.74 20.76 -5.31
C ALA A 110 -3.49 21.53 -6.41
N LYS A 111 -2.78 22.07 -7.40
CA LYS A 111 -3.35 22.93 -8.46
C LYS A 111 -4.42 22.23 -9.30
N GLY A 112 -4.35 20.91 -9.40
CA GLY A 112 -5.28 20.09 -10.18
C GLY A 112 -6.63 19.82 -9.54
N GLY A 113 -6.78 20.11 -8.24
CA GLY A 113 -8.01 19.83 -7.51
C GLY A 113 -9.20 20.62 -8.06
N CYS A 114 -10.36 19.96 -8.12
CA CYS A 114 -11.64 20.65 -8.32
C CYS A 114 -11.85 21.65 -7.17
N PRO A 115 -12.12 22.94 -7.45
CA PRO A 115 -12.27 23.97 -6.42
C PRO A 115 -13.50 23.73 -5.53
N GLU A 116 -14.57 23.17 -6.10
CA GLU A 116 -15.86 22.99 -5.41
C GLU A 116 -15.77 21.94 -4.30
N CYS A 117 -15.33 20.73 -4.65
CA CYS A 117 -15.15 19.65 -3.68
C CYS A 117 -13.74 19.62 -3.07
N ARG A 118 -12.87 20.60 -3.38
CA ARG A 118 -11.47 20.66 -2.92
C ARG A 118 -10.69 19.36 -3.19
N GLY A 119 -10.96 18.76 -4.35
CA GLY A 119 -10.29 17.54 -4.81
C GLY A 119 -10.82 16.20 -4.26
N THR A 120 -11.86 16.18 -3.42
CA THR A 120 -12.41 14.91 -2.89
C THR A 120 -13.20 14.11 -3.93
N GLY A 121 -13.78 14.77 -4.94
CA GLY A 121 -14.75 14.18 -5.86
C GLY A 121 -16.17 14.08 -5.29
N GLU A 122 -16.37 14.42 -4.01
CA GLU A 122 -17.66 14.25 -3.33
C GLU A 122 -17.98 15.47 -2.47
N ILE A 123 -19.26 15.83 -2.40
CA ILE A 123 -19.80 16.78 -1.43
C ILE A 123 -20.32 15.99 -0.23
N THR A 124 -19.87 16.34 0.97
CA THR A 124 -20.31 15.73 2.22
C THR A 124 -21.28 16.68 2.91
N THR A 125 -22.51 16.21 3.14
CA THR A 125 -23.51 16.93 3.92
C THR A 125 -23.52 16.36 5.34
N ASP A 126 -23.13 17.21 6.30
CA ASP A 126 -23.16 16.89 7.72
C ASP A 126 -24.63 16.91 8.19
N LEU A 127 -25.08 15.78 8.73
CA LEU A 127 -26.43 15.59 9.26
C LEU A 127 -26.47 15.55 10.80
N ALA A 128 -25.41 16.04 11.45
CA ALA A 128 -25.19 16.18 12.89
C ALA A 128 -25.34 14.89 13.71
N PHE A 129 -26.56 14.37 13.84
CA PHE A 129 -26.90 13.20 14.63
C PHE A 129 -27.04 11.91 13.79
N MET A 130 -26.96 12.04 12.46
CA MET A 130 -27.02 10.93 11.52
C MET A 130 -25.70 10.78 10.79
N GLU A 131 -25.51 9.65 10.11
CA GLU A 131 -24.35 9.44 9.25
C GLU A 131 -24.34 10.45 8.09
N ASP A 132 -23.18 11.07 7.84
CA ASP A 132 -23.01 12.03 6.74
C ASP A 132 -23.46 11.42 5.42
N THR A 133 -24.21 12.19 4.64
CA THR A 133 -24.52 11.80 3.26
C THR A 133 -23.43 12.31 2.33
N ARG A 134 -23.01 11.47 1.39
CA ARG A 134 -22.02 11.82 0.37
C ARG A 134 -22.64 11.70 -1.02
N THR A 135 -22.50 12.75 -1.79
CA THR A 135 -22.95 12.80 -3.17
C THR A 135 -21.76 13.09 -4.09
N PRO A 136 -21.70 12.50 -5.30
CA PRO A 136 -20.70 12.87 -6.28
C PRO A 136 -20.75 14.38 -6.55
N CYS A 137 -19.60 15.02 -6.62
CA CYS A 137 -19.53 16.45 -6.95
C CYS A 137 -19.95 16.67 -8.41
N GLU A 138 -21.01 17.43 -8.62
CA GLU A 138 -21.56 17.73 -9.95
C GLU A 138 -20.56 18.50 -10.83
N ALA A 139 -19.81 19.44 -10.25
CA ALA A 139 -18.87 20.29 -10.98
C ALA A 139 -17.71 19.51 -11.64
N CYS A 140 -17.31 18.36 -11.08
CA CYS A 140 -16.25 17.52 -11.64
C CYS A 140 -16.71 16.10 -11.97
N ALA A 141 -18.02 15.84 -11.95
CA ALA A 141 -18.63 14.53 -12.12
C ALA A 141 -17.96 13.42 -11.30
N GLY A 142 -17.54 13.72 -10.06
CA GLY A 142 -16.89 12.74 -9.17
C GLY A 142 -15.36 12.60 -9.32
N THR A 143 -14.74 13.18 -10.35
CA THR A 143 -13.31 12.97 -10.63
C THR A 143 -12.38 13.62 -9.60
N GLY A 144 -12.83 14.71 -8.96
CA GLY A 144 -12.01 15.53 -8.07
C GLY A 144 -10.96 16.39 -8.78
N PHE A 145 -10.90 16.38 -10.11
CA PHE A 145 -9.98 17.20 -10.90
C PHE A 145 -10.71 18.41 -11.51
N ASN A 146 -9.96 19.48 -11.79
CA ASN A 146 -10.46 20.61 -12.58
C ASN A 146 -10.24 20.40 -14.07
N GLU A 147 -10.95 21.19 -14.90
CA GLU A 147 -10.91 21.10 -16.36
C GLU A 147 -9.51 21.20 -16.95
N LYS A 148 -8.64 22.01 -16.34
CA LYS A 148 -7.26 22.20 -16.81
C LYS A 148 -6.38 20.97 -16.59
N ALA A 149 -6.62 20.23 -15.52
CA ALA A 149 -5.95 18.94 -15.31
C ALA A 149 -6.47 17.87 -16.29
N LEU A 150 -7.78 17.91 -16.59
CA LEU A 150 -8.45 16.96 -17.49
C LEU A 150 -8.21 17.25 -18.98
N SER A 151 -7.65 18.41 -19.34
CA SER A 151 -7.36 18.73 -20.74
C SER A 151 -6.15 18.00 -21.31
N VAL A 152 -5.29 17.43 -20.46
CA VAL A 152 -4.12 16.65 -20.89
C VAL A 152 -4.49 15.17 -20.89
N THR A 153 -4.19 14.50 -22.01
CA THR A 153 -4.50 13.08 -22.20
C THR A 153 -3.25 12.29 -22.61
N ILE A 154 -3.22 11.01 -22.20
CA ILE A 154 -2.24 10.02 -22.66
C ILE A 154 -3.03 8.88 -23.31
N GLY A 155 -2.76 8.60 -24.59
CA GLY A 155 -3.49 7.59 -25.35
C GLY A 155 -5.01 7.84 -25.40
N GLY A 156 -5.42 9.12 -25.34
CA GLY A 156 -6.83 9.52 -25.33
C GLY A 156 -7.49 9.53 -23.94
N TYR A 157 -6.79 9.13 -22.88
CA TYR A 157 -7.32 9.11 -21.52
C TYR A 157 -6.79 10.27 -20.68
N THR A 158 -7.66 10.95 -19.97
CA THR A 158 -7.33 11.92 -18.91
C THR A 158 -6.74 11.22 -17.70
N ILE A 159 -6.11 11.97 -16.79
CA ILE A 159 -5.58 11.38 -15.56
C ILE A 159 -6.67 10.70 -14.73
N ALA A 160 -7.87 11.29 -14.64
CA ALA A 160 -8.97 10.72 -13.88
C ALA A 160 -9.43 9.38 -14.46
N GLU A 161 -9.47 9.26 -15.78
CA GLU A 161 -9.84 8.01 -16.45
C GLU A 161 -8.76 6.94 -16.27
N VAL A 162 -7.48 7.30 -16.35
CA VAL A 162 -6.38 6.36 -16.08
C VAL A 162 -6.42 5.87 -14.63
N GLU A 163 -6.72 6.75 -13.66
CA GLU A 163 -6.90 6.34 -12.25
C GLU A 163 -8.10 5.41 -12.03
N ALA A 164 -9.09 5.42 -12.94
CA ALA A 164 -10.28 4.58 -12.90
C ALA A 164 -10.15 3.26 -13.69
N LEU A 165 -9.11 3.10 -14.50
CA LEU A 165 -8.84 1.86 -15.23
C LEU A 165 -8.50 0.71 -14.29
N HIS A 166 -8.75 -0.52 -14.76
CA HIS A 166 -8.18 -1.69 -14.11
C HIS A 166 -6.63 -1.60 -14.17
N PRO A 167 -5.90 -1.98 -13.10
CA PRO A 167 -4.44 -1.83 -13.07
C PRO A 167 -3.70 -2.47 -14.26
N ALA A 168 -4.21 -3.58 -14.78
CA ALA A 168 -3.64 -4.24 -15.97
C ALA A 168 -3.78 -3.37 -17.24
N ASP A 169 -4.92 -2.71 -17.41
CA ASP A 169 -5.20 -1.87 -18.58
C ASP A 169 -4.39 -0.57 -18.50
N ALA A 170 -4.30 0.03 -17.31
CA ALA A 170 -3.45 1.18 -17.06
C ALA A 170 -1.96 0.86 -17.35
N ALA A 171 -1.48 -0.33 -16.93
CA ALA A 171 -0.12 -0.76 -17.23
C ALA A 171 0.11 -1.00 -18.74
N GLY A 172 -0.89 -1.50 -19.46
CA GLY A 172 -0.85 -1.64 -20.91
C GLY A 172 -0.79 -0.29 -21.63
N LEU A 173 -1.60 0.68 -21.19
CA LEU A 173 -1.69 2.02 -21.74
C LEU A 173 -0.41 2.84 -21.51
N LEU A 174 0.10 2.85 -20.28
CA LEU A 174 1.27 3.63 -19.88
C LEU A 174 2.59 3.01 -20.33
N GLY A 175 2.55 1.75 -20.76
CA GLY A 175 3.71 0.96 -21.13
C GLY A 175 4.64 0.67 -19.95
N ARG A 176 5.71 -0.09 -20.20
CA ARG A 176 6.82 -0.19 -19.24
C ARG A 176 7.65 1.08 -19.37
N SER A 177 7.33 2.11 -18.59
CA SER A 177 8.33 3.14 -18.31
C SER A 177 9.54 2.44 -17.70
N SER A 178 10.73 2.63 -18.30
CA SER A 178 12.00 2.15 -17.72
C SER A 178 12.01 2.48 -16.22
N PRO A 179 12.49 1.58 -15.33
CA PRO A 179 12.43 1.77 -13.88
C PRO A 179 13.42 2.86 -13.44
N GLY A 180 13.21 4.08 -13.90
CA GLY A 180 13.92 5.27 -13.47
C GLY A 180 13.35 5.67 -12.12
N LYS A 181 14.08 5.31 -11.05
CA LYS A 181 13.93 5.75 -9.66
C LYS A 181 13.04 4.92 -8.73
N TRP A 182 12.60 3.71 -9.11
CA TRP A 182 11.98 2.76 -8.15
C TRP A 182 13.03 1.90 -7.42
N CYS A 183 14.22 1.73 -8.01
CA CYS A 183 15.30 0.87 -7.51
C CYS A 183 16.34 1.69 -6.68
N THR A 184 15.93 2.68 -5.86
CA THR A 184 16.86 3.46 -5.00
C THR A 184 16.91 3.02 -3.54
N SER A 185 16.06 2.09 -3.10
CA SER A 185 16.09 1.54 -1.74
C SER A 185 16.27 0.02 -1.65
N LEU A 186 16.41 -0.67 -2.79
CA LEU A 186 16.76 -2.10 -2.81
C LEU A 186 18.11 -2.35 -3.50
N PRO A 187 18.95 -3.26 -2.97
CA PRO A 187 20.22 -3.60 -3.57
C PRO A 187 20.03 -4.19 -4.98
N LEU A 188 20.84 -3.67 -5.91
CA LEU A 188 20.85 -3.79 -7.38
C LEU A 188 20.80 -5.19 -8.02
N LYS A 189 20.55 -6.27 -7.28
CA LYS A 189 20.59 -7.65 -7.83
C LYS A 189 19.24 -8.24 -8.28
N GLN A 190 18.15 -7.47 -8.22
CA GLN A 190 16.80 -7.98 -8.54
C GLN A 190 16.04 -7.11 -9.56
N CYS A 191 16.73 -6.16 -10.20
CA CYS A 191 16.19 -5.43 -11.34
C CYS A 191 16.67 -6.17 -12.62
N ALA A 192 16.04 -7.33 -12.93
CA ALA A 192 16.16 -8.10 -14.18
C ALA A 192 14.81 -8.72 -14.55
#